data_AF-A0A9E0IST8-F1
#
_entry.id   AF-A0A9E0IST8-F1
#
_cell.length_a   1.000
_cell.length_b   1.000
_cell.length_c   1.000
_cell.angle_alpha   90.00
_cell.angle_beta   90.00
_cell.angle_gamma   90.00
#
_symmetry.space_group_name_H-M   'P 1'
#
loop_
_entity.id
_entity.type
_entity.pdbx_description
1 polymer ?
#
loop_
_entity_poly.entity_id
_entity_poly.type
_entity_poly.pdbx_seq_one_letter_code
_entity_poly.pdbx_strand_id
1 'polypeptide(L)'
;MRALTVAVLALVVPLSACTLVFGGDDEPCNGGGAAPLPAPGLRNPDTLACEYFGGGYCDPACGPCPLAGAESDALIAVPTWAECGHECERLDEGSCVAAPGCRATYDYACQTGTGPCTLEQAFLGCLPVDTSGPVAGSCLGLNGWECSLHDDCASLYTTDGPTGTYFAQCVPEPGRPWGACDGPVVCALPPPVCPVGSSPGISNGCYTGVCIPNDECGQARPCEEAAGEAECLANSTCTPLYVGSGCTCTPTSCTCTTRDYFSCATN
;
A
#
# COMPACT_ATOMS: atom_id res chain seq x y z
N MET A 1 -40.54 37.21 -7.40
CA MET A 1 -39.54 38.13 -6.82
C MET A 1 -39.25 37.66 -5.41
N ARG A 2 -38.16 36.93 -5.18
CA ARG A 2 -37.76 36.48 -3.83
C ARG A 2 -36.50 37.25 -3.43
N ALA A 3 -36.59 37.92 -2.28
CA ALA A 3 -35.58 38.81 -1.75
C ALA A 3 -34.34 38.01 -1.30
N LEU A 4 -33.18 38.45 -1.76
CA LEU A 4 -31.87 37.90 -1.38
C LEU A 4 -31.36 38.72 -0.19
N THR A 5 -31.36 38.13 1.00
CA THR A 5 -30.81 38.76 2.21
C THR A 5 -29.32 38.44 2.28
N VAL A 6 -28.46 39.42 1.95
CA VAL A 6 -27.01 39.29 2.07
C VAL A 6 -26.61 39.57 3.52
N ALA A 7 -26.30 38.52 4.28
CA ALA A 7 -25.72 38.63 5.60
C ALA A 7 -24.20 38.82 5.47
N VAL A 8 -23.72 40.03 5.77
CA VAL A 8 -22.30 40.37 5.82
C VAL A 8 -21.73 39.81 7.13
N LEU A 9 -21.02 38.70 7.05
CA LEU A 9 -20.32 38.10 8.17
C LEU A 9 -18.97 38.82 8.33
N ALA A 10 -18.85 39.62 9.39
CA ALA A 10 -17.62 40.32 9.75
C ALA A 10 -16.57 39.32 10.27
N LEU A 11 -15.54 39.05 9.48
CA LEU A 11 -14.41 38.19 9.81
C LEU A 11 -13.47 38.93 10.77
N VAL A 12 -13.53 38.61 12.07
CA VAL A 12 -12.58 39.10 13.08
C VAL A 12 -11.32 38.24 12.99
N VAL A 13 -10.24 38.80 12.46
CA VAL A 13 -8.91 38.14 12.37
C VAL A 13 -8.18 38.38 13.70
N PRO A 14 -7.94 37.35 14.53
CA PRO A 14 -7.10 37.49 15.72
C PRO A 14 -5.64 37.67 15.27
N LEU A 15 -5.09 38.86 15.46
CA LEU A 15 -3.66 39.11 15.31
C LEU A 15 -2.94 38.40 16.46
N SER A 16 -2.26 37.30 16.16
CA SER A 16 -1.34 36.64 17.09
C SER A 16 -0.19 37.61 17.42
N ALA A 17 -0.14 38.08 18.67
CA ALA A 17 0.92 38.95 19.14
C ALA A 17 2.25 38.17 19.20
N CYS A 18 3.19 38.49 18.30
CA CYS A 18 4.58 38.07 18.45
C CYS A 18 5.21 38.87 19.60
N THR A 19 5.62 38.19 20.67
CA THR A 19 6.42 38.80 21.74
C THR A 19 7.86 38.92 21.27
N LEU A 20 8.34 40.16 21.03
CA LEU A 20 9.75 40.42 20.77
C LEU A 20 10.52 40.41 22.09
N VAL A 21 11.43 39.44 22.26
CA VAL A 21 12.35 39.37 23.40
C VAL A 21 13.68 39.99 22.98
N PHE A 22 14.05 41.11 23.61
CA PHE A 22 15.36 41.74 23.48
C PHE A 22 16.19 41.37 24.71
N GLY A 23 16.93 40.26 24.64
CA GLY A 23 17.84 39.80 25.70
C GLY A 23 19.25 40.36 25.48
N GLY A 24 19.84 40.90 26.55
CA GLY A 24 21.17 41.51 26.56
C GLY A 24 22.30 40.51 26.33
N ASP A 25 23.22 40.97 25.51
CA ASP A 25 24.53 40.45 25.17
C ASP A 25 25.29 40.08 26.46
N ASP A 26 25.73 38.81 26.60
CA ASP A 26 26.89 38.33 27.39
C ASP A 26 26.71 36.95 28.05
N GLU A 27 25.54 36.30 27.97
CA GLU A 27 25.44 34.90 28.39
C GLU A 27 25.88 33.97 27.24
N PRO A 28 26.96 33.19 27.41
CA PRO A 28 27.48 32.30 26.36
C PRO A 28 26.48 31.23 25.91
N CYS A 29 25.37 31.09 26.64
CA CYS A 29 24.31 30.11 26.42
C CYS A 29 22.90 30.72 26.27
N ASN A 30 22.83 32.04 26.15
CA ASN A 30 21.59 32.79 25.93
C ASN A 30 21.64 33.55 24.61
N GLY A 31 22.59 33.19 23.74
CA GLY A 31 22.55 33.61 22.35
C GLY A 31 21.23 33.10 21.76
N GLY A 32 20.30 34.02 21.53
CA GLY A 32 18.97 33.79 20.96
C GLY A 32 18.97 33.25 19.53
N GLY A 33 19.92 32.37 19.18
CA GLY A 33 19.68 31.37 18.16
C GLY A 33 18.53 30.52 18.65
N ALA A 34 17.39 30.59 17.94
CA ALA A 34 16.24 29.76 18.23
C ALA A 34 16.72 28.35 18.57
N ALA A 35 16.29 27.82 19.73
CA ALA A 35 16.57 26.44 20.09
C ALA A 35 16.33 25.59 18.83
N PRO A 36 17.31 24.78 18.39
CA PRO A 36 17.18 24.05 17.14
C PRO A 36 15.83 23.37 17.17
N LEU A 37 15.01 23.68 16.14
CA LEU A 37 13.67 23.12 16.04
C LEU A 37 13.82 21.61 16.24
N PRO A 38 12.93 20.97 17.03
CA PRO A 38 12.98 19.54 17.21
C PRO A 38 13.03 18.90 15.81
N ALA A 39 14.00 18.02 15.59
CA ALA A 39 14.12 17.31 14.33
C ALA A 39 12.75 16.68 14.02
N PRO A 40 12.33 16.65 12.74
CA PRO A 40 11.07 15.99 12.39
C PRO A 40 11.13 14.54 12.89
N GLY A 41 10.04 14.08 13.51
CA GLY A 41 9.91 12.68 13.86
C GLY A 41 9.84 11.87 12.57
N LEU A 42 10.53 10.74 12.53
CA LEU A 42 10.49 9.79 11.43
C LEU A 42 9.71 8.56 11.87
N ARG A 43 8.87 8.03 10.99
CA ARG A 43 7.97 6.94 11.33
C ARG A 43 8.65 5.59 11.14
N ASN A 44 8.80 4.86 12.23
CA ASN A 44 9.30 3.50 12.19
C ASN A 44 8.31 2.60 11.43
N PRO A 45 8.70 2.04 10.27
CA PRO A 45 7.79 1.23 9.45
C PRO A 45 7.47 -0.12 10.09
N ASP A 46 8.22 -0.57 11.09
CA ASP A 46 7.94 -1.82 11.80
C ASP A 46 6.93 -1.63 12.94
N THR A 47 6.82 -0.43 13.52
CA THR A 47 6.00 -0.20 14.74
C THR A 47 4.96 0.91 14.62
N LEU A 48 4.99 1.68 13.52
CA LEU A 48 4.22 2.92 13.30
C LEU A 48 4.52 4.07 14.26
N ALA A 49 5.46 3.89 15.19
CA ALA A 49 5.84 4.91 16.15
C ALA A 49 6.65 6.04 15.48
N CYS A 50 6.44 7.27 15.95
CA CYS A 50 7.28 8.40 15.58
C CYS A 50 8.52 8.43 16.46
N GLU A 51 9.68 8.25 15.83
CA GLU A 51 10.98 8.27 16.47
C GLU A 51 11.76 9.52 16.05
N TYR A 52 12.54 10.09 16.96
CA TYR A 52 13.25 11.34 16.72
C TYR A 52 14.74 11.07 16.58
N PHE A 53 15.28 11.36 15.40
CA PHE A 53 16.69 11.22 15.07
C PHE A 53 17.32 12.60 14.89
N GLY A 54 18.61 12.76 15.21
CA GLY A 54 19.34 13.98 14.87
C GLY A 54 19.13 15.19 15.81
N GLY A 55 18.78 14.97 17.07
CA GLY A 55 18.66 16.02 18.09
C GLY A 55 20.00 16.56 18.61
N GLY A 56 20.70 17.35 17.78
CA GLY A 56 21.52 18.51 18.20
C GLY A 56 22.92 18.26 18.78
N TYR A 57 23.89 18.98 18.21
CA TYR A 57 25.17 19.30 18.84
C TYR A 57 24.87 20.02 20.16
N CYS A 58 25.04 19.33 21.28
CA CYS A 58 24.98 19.97 22.58
C CYS A 58 26.32 20.69 22.80
N ASP A 59 26.29 22.02 22.92
CA ASP A 59 27.48 22.78 23.30
C ASP A 59 27.83 22.44 24.76
N PRO A 60 28.99 21.82 25.02
CA PRO A 60 29.39 21.47 26.39
C PRO A 60 29.57 22.69 27.30
N ALA A 61 29.69 23.90 26.74
CA ALA A 61 29.72 25.15 27.51
C ALA A 61 28.34 25.51 28.11
N CYS A 62 27.24 24.91 27.62
CA CYS A 62 25.87 25.27 27.97
C CYS A 62 25.10 24.27 28.83
N GLY A 63 25.80 23.27 29.36
CA GLY A 63 25.27 22.33 30.33
C GLY A 63 25.82 20.93 30.10
N PRO A 64 25.65 20.02 31.07
CA PRO A 64 26.04 18.63 30.90
C PRO A 64 25.20 18.00 29.78
N CYS A 65 25.82 17.81 28.62
CA CYS A 65 25.24 17.09 27.50
C CYS A 65 24.98 15.64 27.92
N PRO A 66 23.75 15.12 27.76
CA PRO A 66 23.46 13.72 28.09
C PRO A 66 24.26 12.69 27.27
N LEU A 67 25.03 13.13 26.27
CA LEU A 67 25.69 12.26 25.29
C LEU A 67 27.22 12.43 25.19
N ALA A 68 27.84 13.25 26.05
CA ALA A 68 29.30 13.48 25.99
C ALA A 68 30.18 12.26 26.42
N GLY A 69 29.58 11.09 26.65
CA GLY A 69 30.29 9.82 26.88
C GLY A 69 30.18 8.81 25.74
N ALA A 70 29.51 9.14 24.62
CA ALA A 70 29.56 8.34 23.41
C ALA A 70 30.74 8.83 22.57
N GLU A 71 31.90 8.22 22.81
CA GLU A 71 33.15 8.45 22.10
C GLU A 71 32.94 8.28 20.57
N SER A 72 32.94 9.41 19.88
CA SER A 72 33.45 9.69 18.52
C SER A 72 32.96 9.01 17.22
N ASP A 73 32.23 7.90 17.12
CA ASP A 73 32.10 7.28 15.76
C ASP A 73 30.79 6.56 15.35
N ALA A 74 29.69 6.73 16.08
CA ALA A 74 28.38 6.33 15.56
C ALA A 74 27.55 7.58 15.25
N LEU A 75 27.82 8.23 14.11
CA LEU A 75 26.77 8.92 13.38
C LEU A 75 25.66 7.88 13.19
N ILE A 76 24.65 7.88 14.06
CA ILE A 76 23.46 7.07 13.87
C ILE A 76 22.91 7.55 12.53
N ALA A 77 23.06 6.71 11.50
CA ALA A 77 22.55 7.03 10.18
C ALA A 77 21.07 7.32 10.35
N VAL A 78 20.67 8.55 10.02
CA VAL A 78 19.26 8.93 10.04
C VAL A 78 18.59 8.05 8.99
N PRO A 79 17.61 7.21 9.38
CA PRO A 79 16.96 6.34 8.43
C PRO A 79 16.20 7.19 7.40
N THR A 80 15.95 6.65 6.22
CA THR A 80 15.20 7.34 5.16
C THR A 80 13.69 7.34 5.39
N TRP A 81 13.24 6.91 6.57
CA TRP A 81 11.84 6.75 6.92
C TRP A 81 11.02 8.01 6.67
N ALA A 82 9.72 7.79 6.47
CA ALA A 82 8.81 8.87 6.17
C ALA A 82 8.57 9.78 7.39
N GLU A 83 8.35 11.06 7.15
CA GLU A 83 8.15 12.05 8.22
C GLU A 83 6.79 11.87 8.91
N CYS A 84 6.77 12.08 10.22
CA CYS A 84 5.56 12.10 11.02
C CYS A 84 4.79 13.43 10.87
N GLY A 85 3.47 13.34 10.83
CA GLY A 85 2.59 14.51 10.67
C GLY A 85 2.44 14.98 9.23
N HIS A 86 2.80 14.12 8.26
CA HIS A 86 2.68 14.39 6.84
C HIS A 86 1.20 14.53 6.43
N GLU A 87 0.94 15.16 5.28
CA GLU A 87 -0.42 15.36 4.78
C GLU A 87 -1.18 14.06 4.48
N CYS A 88 -0.48 13.00 4.10
CA CYS A 88 -1.05 11.66 3.90
C CYS A 88 -1.84 11.21 5.14
N GLU A 89 -1.36 11.51 6.35
CA GLU A 89 -1.99 11.06 7.61
C GLU A 89 -3.37 11.67 7.87
N ARG A 90 -3.79 12.64 7.05
CA ARG A 90 -5.13 13.25 7.10
C ARG A 90 -6.10 12.69 6.06
N LEU A 91 -5.63 11.82 5.17
CA LEU A 91 -6.45 11.21 4.13
C LEU A 91 -7.27 10.06 4.71
N ASP A 92 -8.53 9.97 4.29
CA ASP A 92 -9.33 8.75 4.47
C ASP A 92 -8.78 7.61 3.58
N GLU A 93 -9.27 6.39 3.80
CA GLU A 93 -8.80 5.19 3.09
C GLU A 93 -8.85 5.34 1.56
N GLY A 94 -9.99 5.78 1.01
CA GLY A 94 -10.16 5.89 -0.44
C GLY A 94 -9.26 6.98 -1.04
N SER A 95 -9.16 8.11 -0.35
CA SER A 95 -8.24 9.19 -0.72
C SER A 95 -6.77 8.77 -0.61
N CYS A 96 -6.43 7.92 0.36
CA CYS A 96 -5.08 7.42 0.59
C CYS A 96 -4.59 6.56 -0.56
N VAL A 97 -5.36 5.52 -0.90
CA VAL A 97 -5.04 4.57 -1.96
C VAL A 97 -4.94 5.25 -3.34
N ALA A 98 -5.62 6.39 -3.51
CA ALA A 98 -5.56 7.19 -4.73
C ALA A 98 -4.42 8.22 -4.77
N ALA A 99 -3.80 8.54 -3.62
CA ALA A 99 -2.82 9.61 -3.50
C ALA A 99 -1.38 9.10 -3.79
N PRO A 100 -0.69 9.62 -4.82
CA PRO A 100 0.69 9.25 -5.09
C PRO A 100 1.60 9.60 -3.91
N GLY A 101 2.55 8.72 -3.59
CA GLY A 101 3.46 8.92 -2.45
C GLY A 101 2.83 8.70 -1.07
N CYS A 102 1.58 8.27 -1.00
CA CYS A 102 0.94 7.75 0.20
C CYS A 102 0.71 6.24 0.08
N ARG A 103 0.66 5.54 1.22
CA ARG A 103 0.29 4.13 1.31
C ARG A 103 -0.71 3.90 2.43
N ALA A 104 -1.67 3.03 2.20
CA ALA A 104 -2.63 2.62 3.22
C ALA A 104 -2.01 1.60 4.19
N THR A 105 -2.38 1.69 5.46
CA THR A 105 -2.02 0.71 6.49
C THR A 105 -3.26 0.14 7.15
N TYR A 106 -3.21 -1.16 7.46
CA TYR A 106 -4.37 -1.90 7.95
C TYR A 106 -4.03 -2.79 9.13
N ASP A 107 -5.03 -3.11 9.93
CA ASP A 107 -4.96 -4.14 10.94
C ASP A 107 -5.05 -5.52 10.27
N TYR A 108 -4.08 -6.37 10.57
CA TYR A 108 -3.93 -7.69 9.95
C TYR A 108 -5.13 -8.59 10.22
N ALA A 109 -5.59 -8.68 11.48
CA ALA A 109 -6.68 -9.57 11.86
C ALA A 109 -8.01 -9.12 11.25
N CYS A 110 -8.27 -7.81 11.25
CA CYS A 110 -9.43 -7.21 10.60
C CYS A 110 -9.42 -7.39 9.08
N GLN A 111 -8.28 -7.16 8.43
CA GLN A 111 -8.19 -7.20 6.97
C GLN A 111 -8.27 -8.63 6.41
N THR A 112 -7.67 -9.60 7.11
CA THR A 112 -7.61 -10.99 6.65
C THR A 112 -8.72 -11.88 7.21
N GLY A 113 -9.47 -11.39 8.21
CA GLY A 113 -10.45 -12.18 8.95
C GLY A 113 -9.82 -13.24 9.86
N THR A 114 -8.50 -13.21 10.08
CA THR A 114 -7.82 -14.15 10.98
C THR A 114 -7.87 -13.63 12.42
N GLY A 115 -8.97 -13.88 13.12
CA GLY A 115 -9.13 -13.53 14.53
C GLY A 115 -10.20 -12.45 14.77
N PRO A 116 -10.37 -12.04 16.03
CA PRO A 116 -11.35 -11.02 16.38
C PRO A 116 -10.88 -9.64 15.90
N CYS A 117 -11.59 -9.06 14.94
CA CYS A 117 -11.41 -7.65 14.62
C CYS A 117 -11.95 -6.79 15.77
N THR A 118 -11.06 -6.16 16.53
CA THR A 118 -11.43 -5.31 17.67
C THR A 118 -11.70 -3.86 17.28
N LEU A 119 -11.34 -3.49 16.05
CA LEU A 119 -11.56 -2.18 15.47
C LEU A 119 -12.88 -2.15 14.67
N GLU A 120 -13.47 -0.97 14.51
CA GLU A 120 -14.67 -0.79 13.68
C GLU A 120 -14.35 -0.97 12.19
N GLN A 121 -13.11 -0.67 11.79
CA GLN A 121 -12.61 -0.78 10.42
C GLN A 121 -11.18 -1.33 10.43
N ALA A 122 -10.80 -2.03 9.36
CA ALA A 122 -9.43 -2.55 9.22
C ALA A 122 -8.42 -1.43 8.97
N PHE A 123 -8.82 -0.31 8.37
CA PHE A 123 -7.94 0.80 8.05
C PHE A 123 -7.38 1.47 9.31
N LEU A 124 -6.06 1.41 9.49
CA LEU A 124 -5.35 2.05 10.60
C LEU A 124 -4.98 3.50 10.28
N GLY A 125 -4.72 3.79 9.01
CA GLY A 125 -4.40 5.13 8.57
C GLY A 125 -3.67 5.15 7.23
N CYS A 126 -3.31 6.35 6.82
CA CYS A 126 -2.56 6.60 5.60
C CYS A 126 -1.20 7.18 5.95
N LEU A 127 -0.12 6.63 5.38
CA LEU A 127 1.23 7.04 5.70
C LEU A 127 1.97 7.52 4.45
N PRO A 128 2.83 8.54 4.54
CA PRO A 128 3.75 8.86 3.47
C PRO A 128 4.72 7.69 3.23
N VAL A 129 5.08 7.48 1.98
CA VAL A 129 6.16 6.58 1.55
C VAL A 129 7.51 7.07 2.10
N ASP A 130 8.43 6.14 2.34
CA ASP A 130 9.81 6.44 2.73
C ASP A 130 10.45 7.43 1.74
N THR A 131 11.34 8.29 2.22
CA THR A 131 11.96 9.36 1.43
C THR A 131 12.85 8.85 0.29
N SER A 132 13.19 7.57 0.30
CA SER A 132 13.91 6.90 -0.81
C SER A 132 12.98 6.24 -1.85
N GLY A 133 11.65 6.26 -1.65
CA GLY A 133 10.64 5.82 -2.61
C GLY A 133 9.97 6.97 -3.39
N PRO A 134 8.86 6.71 -4.13
CA PRO A 134 8.22 5.42 -4.31
C PRO A 134 8.96 4.50 -5.29
N VAL A 135 9.07 3.23 -4.91
CA VAL A 135 9.53 2.13 -5.76
C VAL A 135 8.30 1.32 -6.17
N ALA A 136 8.28 0.79 -7.39
CA ALA A 136 7.20 -0.04 -7.90
C ALA A 136 7.63 -1.52 -7.97
N GLY A 137 6.70 -2.45 -7.80
CA GLY A 137 7.01 -3.88 -7.92
C GLY A 137 6.07 -4.80 -7.14
N SER A 138 6.55 -6.00 -6.83
CA SER A 138 5.79 -6.96 -6.03
C SER A 138 5.87 -6.61 -4.55
N CYS A 139 4.72 -6.65 -3.87
CA CYS A 139 4.61 -6.45 -2.43
C CYS A 139 4.93 -7.72 -1.62
N LEU A 140 4.99 -8.89 -2.25
CA LEU A 140 5.10 -10.16 -1.53
C LEU A 140 6.49 -10.37 -0.93
N GLY A 141 6.52 -10.69 0.37
CA GLY A 141 7.75 -11.03 1.09
C GLY A 141 8.59 -9.83 1.53
N LEU A 142 8.14 -8.60 1.27
CA LEU A 142 8.82 -7.39 1.74
C LEU A 142 8.67 -7.24 3.26
N ASN A 143 9.74 -6.82 3.93
CA ASN A 143 9.68 -6.42 5.34
C ASN A 143 9.06 -5.02 5.51
N GLY A 144 8.92 -4.53 6.75
CA GLY A 144 8.26 -3.25 7.03
C GLY A 144 8.93 -2.07 6.32
N TRP A 145 10.26 -1.99 6.39
CA TRP A 145 11.02 -0.95 5.70
C TRP A 145 10.91 -1.06 4.18
N GLU A 146 11.14 -2.23 3.60
CA GLU A 146 11.01 -2.44 2.15
C GLU A 146 9.60 -2.09 1.66
N CYS A 147 8.55 -2.52 2.37
CA CYS A 147 7.17 -2.17 2.06
C CYS A 147 6.91 -0.66 2.15
N SER A 148 7.58 0.04 3.08
CA SER A 148 7.45 1.48 3.21
C SER A 148 8.01 2.28 2.03
N LEU A 149 8.85 1.65 1.18
CA LEU A 149 9.34 2.24 -0.07
C LEU A 149 8.29 2.24 -1.17
N HIS A 150 7.19 1.51 -1.01
CA HIS A 150 6.17 1.32 -2.02
C HIS A 150 4.95 2.20 -1.76
N ASP A 151 4.44 2.79 -2.83
CA ASP A 151 3.12 3.43 -2.83
C ASP A 151 2.03 2.51 -3.40
N ASP A 152 2.43 1.41 -4.07
CA ASP A 152 1.55 0.38 -4.66
C ASP A 152 1.26 -0.79 -3.73
N CYS A 153 1.78 -0.75 -2.51
CA CYS A 153 1.61 -1.76 -1.48
C CYS A 153 0.96 -1.19 -0.21
N ALA A 154 0.09 -1.98 0.41
CA ALA A 154 -0.41 -1.74 1.75
C ALA A 154 0.42 -2.52 2.79
N SER A 155 0.65 -1.91 3.94
CA SER A 155 1.24 -2.61 5.08
C SER A 155 0.19 -3.04 6.10
N LEU A 156 0.24 -4.32 6.48
CA LEU A 156 -0.59 -4.91 7.51
C LEU A 156 0.17 -4.95 8.83
N TYR A 157 -0.47 -4.53 9.92
CA TYR A 157 0.08 -4.56 11.27
C TYR A 157 -0.80 -5.36 12.21
N THR A 158 -0.21 -6.01 13.20
CA THR A 158 -0.97 -6.56 14.32
C THR A 158 -1.03 -5.53 15.43
N THR A 159 -2.22 -5.28 16.00
CA THR A 159 -2.42 -4.30 17.08
C THR A 159 -2.68 -4.94 18.45
N ASP A 160 -2.76 -6.27 18.47
CA ASP A 160 -3.30 -7.09 19.56
C ASP A 160 -2.23 -7.53 20.58
N GLY A 161 -0.98 -7.12 20.39
CA GLY A 161 0.17 -7.57 21.19
C GLY A 161 0.38 -6.77 22.47
N PRO A 162 0.91 -7.39 23.56
CA PRO A 162 1.27 -6.68 24.79
C PRO A 162 2.38 -5.63 24.59
N THR A 163 3.08 -5.70 23.46
CA THR A 163 4.20 -4.84 23.08
C THR A 163 3.80 -3.71 22.11
N GLY A 164 2.52 -3.59 21.76
CA GLY A 164 2.02 -2.57 20.82
C GLY A 164 1.89 -3.07 19.39
N THR A 165 1.89 -2.11 18.45
CA THR A 165 1.72 -2.35 17.02
C THR A 165 3.01 -2.85 16.38
N TYR A 166 2.93 -3.91 15.56
CA TYR A 166 4.08 -4.41 14.80
C TYR A 166 3.71 -4.87 13.40
N PHE A 167 4.64 -4.71 12.46
CA PHE A 167 4.46 -5.08 11.06
C PHE A 167 4.28 -6.60 10.92
N ALA A 168 3.21 -6.99 10.22
CA ALA A 168 2.88 -8.38 9.97
C ALA A 168 3.25 -8.78 8.54
N GLN A 169 2.81 -8.00 7.55
CA GLN A 169 2.98 -8.36 6.14
C GLN A 169 2.81 -7.16 5.20
N CYS A 170 3.50 -7.19 4.07
CA CYS A 170 3.24 -6.31 2.93
C CYS A 170 2.34 -7.02 1.91
N VAL A 171 1.30 -6.34 1.45
CA VAL A 171 0.34 -6.86 0.47
C VAL A 171 0.06 -5.81 -0.59
N PRO A 172 -0.39 -6.19 -1.80
CA PRO A 172 -0.92 -5.22 -2.76
C PRO A 172 -2.01 -4.34 -2.13
N GLU A 173 -2.02 -3.04 -2.42
CA GLU A 173 -3.04 -2.14 -1.85
C GLU A 173 -4.46 -2.60 -2.22
N PRO A 174 -5.32 -2.92 -1.23
CA PRO A 174 -6.70 -3.29 -1.51
C PRO A 174 -7.44 -2.08 -2.10
N GLY A 175 -7.95 -2.24 -3.32
CA GLY A 175 -8.65 -1.16 -4.01
C GLY A 175 -7.76 -0.24 -4.86
N ARG A 176 -6.43 -0.45 -4.93
CA ARG A 176 -5.69 0.09 -6.08
C ARG A 176 -6.29 -0.54 -7.34
N PRO A 177 -6.49 0.22 -8.42
CA PRO A 177 -7.20 -0.22 -9.62
C PRO A 177 -6.27 -1.09 -10.46
N TRP A 178 -5.78 -2.20 -9.90
CA TRP A 178 -5.38 -3.30 -10.76
C TRP A 178 -6.65 -3.75 -11.48
N GLY A 179 -7.80 -3.68 -10.82
CA GLY A 179 -9.08 -4.08 -11.38
C GLY A 179 -9.33 -5.55 -11.11
N ALA A 180 -10.47 -6.06 -11.59
CA ALA A 180 -10.68 -7.48 -11.72
C ALA A 180 -9.98 -7.97 -13.00
N CYS A 181 -9.51 -9.22 -12.99
CA CYS A 181 -8.95 -9.83 -14.21
C CYS A 181 -10.01 -10.13 -15.26
N ASP A 182 -11.27 -10.16 -14.83
CA ASP A 182 -12.46 -10.37 -15.63
C ASP A 182 -13.51 -9.29 -15.33
N GLY A 183 -14.52 -9.23 -16.20
CA GLY A 183 -15.62 -8.28 -16.06
C GLY A 183 -15.99 -7.61 -17.38
N PRO A 184 -17.20 -7.01 -17.44
CA PRO A 184 -17.66 -6.33 -18.63
C PRO A 184 -16.83 -5.06 -18.88
N VAL A 185 -16.22 -4.96 -20.06
CA VAL A 185 -15.55 -3.74 -20.52
C VAL A 185 -16.51 -2.94 -21.38
N VAL A 186 -16.94 -1.78 -20.87
CA VAL A 186 -17.87 -0.86 -21.54
C VAL A 186 -17.18 0.38 -22.10
N CYS A 187 -15.93 0.63 -21.69
CA CYS A 187 -15.16 1.78 -22.16
C CYS A 187 -14.46 1.49 -23.49
N ALA A 188 -14.22 2.53 -24.29
CA ALA A 188 -13.54 2.42 -25.58
C ALA A 188 -12.00 2.41 -25.48
N LEU A 189 -11.43 2.34 -24.26
CA LEU A 189 -9.99 2.23 -24.07
C LEU A 189 -9.54 0.83 -24.51
N PRO A 190 -8.49 0.70 -25.35
CA PRO A 190 -7.97 -0.61 -25.72
C PRO A 190 -7.27 -1.28 -24.53
N PRO A 191 -7.26 -2.62 -24.45
CA PRO A 191 -6.50 -3.34 -23.44
C PRO A 191 -4.98 -3.08 -23.58
N PRO A 192 -4.22 -2.99 -22.48
CA PRO A 192 -2.76 -3.04 -22.52
C PRO A 192 -2.25 -4.38 -23.09
N VAL A 193 -1.05 -4.36 -23.67
CA VAL A 193 -0.36 -5.59 -24.08
C VAL A 193 0.28 -6.23 -22.85
N CYS A 194 -0.29 -7.33 -22.38
CA CYS A 194 0.19 -8.03 -21.20
C CYS A 194 1.18 -9.16 -21.55
N PRO A 195 2.26 -9.34 -20.77
CA PRO A 195 3.15 -10.48 -20.93
C PRO A 195 2.42 -11.80 -20.64
N VAL A 196 2.99 -12.90 -21.13
CA VAL A 196 2.46 -14.26 -20.88
C VAL A 196 2.35 -14.50 -19.37
N GLY A 197 1.20 -14.98 -18.92
CA GLY A 197 0.92 -15.24 -17.50
C GLY A 197 0.27 -14.07 -16.75
N SER A 198 -0.19 -13.03 -17.45
CA SER A 198 -0.95 -11.93 -16.86
C SER A 198 -2.15 -11.54 -17.72
N SER A 199 -3.15 -10.92 -17.10
CA SER A 199 -4.40 -10.47 -17.72
C SER A 199 -4.57 -8.97 -17.56
N PRO A 200 -5.12 -8.26 -18.57
CA PRO A 200 -5.44 -6.84 -18.42
C PRO A 200 -6.40 -6.61 -17.27
N GLY A 201 -6.05 -5.68 -16.41
CA GLY A 201 -6.88 -5.27 -15.30
C GLY A 201 -8.11 -4.46 -15.73
N ILE A 202 -9.28 -4.76 -15.16
CA ILE A 202 -10.56 -4.13 -15.47
C ILE A 202 -11.15 -3.45 -14.22
N SER A 203 -11.33 -2.13 -14.24
CA SER A 203 -11.97 -1.40 -13.14
C SER A 203 -13.03 -0.44 -13.68
N ASN A 204 -14.21 -0.42 -13.07
CA ASN A 204 -15.36 0.38 -13.49
C ASN A 204 -15.71 0.21 -14.99
N GLY A 205 -15.50 -0.99 -15.51
CA GLY A 205 -15.74 -1.35 -16.91
C GLY A 205 -14.77 -0.72 -17.92
N CYS A 206 -13.65 -0.16 -17.46
CA CYS A 206 -12.54 0.27 -18.30
C CYS A 206 -11.29 -0.59 -18.00
N TYR A 207 -10.40 -0.75 -18.98
CA TYR A 207 -9.06 -1.27 -18.69
C TYR A 207 -8.27 -0.25 -17.87
N THR A 208 -7.53 -0.75 -16.88
CA THR A 208 -6.74 0.07 -15.94
C THR A 208 -5.36 0.41 -16.51
N GLY A 209 -4.94 -0.26 -17.59
CA GLY A 209 -3.59 -0.14 -18.16
C GLY A 209 -2.54 -0.99 -17.44
N VAL A 210 -2.94 -1.71 -16.38
CA VAL A 210 -2.09 -2.62 -15.62
C VAL A 210 -2.37 -4.06 -16.04
N CYS A 211 -1.36 -4.92 -15.95
CA CYS A 211 -1.49 -6.36 -16.16
C CYS A 211 -1.41 -7.07 -14.82
N ILE A 212 -2.47 -7.78 -14.45
CA ILE A 212 -2.59 -8.55 -13.22
C ILE A 212 -2.01 -9.94 -13.47
N PRO A 213 -1.02 -10.41 -12.70
CA PRO A 213 -0.57 -11.80 -12.72
C PRO A 213 -1.74 -12.78 -12.59
N ASN A 214 -1.77 -13.82 -13.44
CA ASN A 214 -2.91 -14.74 -13.51
C ASN A 214 -3.11 -15.56 -12.22
N ASP A 215 -2.09 -15.68 -11.38
CA ASP A 215 -2.14 -16.29 -10.05
C ASP A 215 -2.80 -15.39 -9.00
N GLU A 216 -2.81 -14.07 -9.21
CA GLU A 216 -3.49 -13.09 -8.37
C GLU A 216 -4.96 -12.87 -8.76
N CYS A 217 -5.37 -13.34 -9.93
CA CYS A 217 -6.74 -13.22 -10.46
C CYS A 217 -7.81 -14.02 -9.71
N GLY A 218 -7.46 -14.71 -8.62
CA GLY A 218 -8.38 -15.28 -7.63
C GLY A 218 -9.26 -16.44 -8.09
N GLN A 219 -9.46 -16.63 -9.39
CA GLN A 219 -10.18 -17.76 -9.96
C GLN A 219 -9.54 -18.03 -11.32
N ALA A 220 -8.92 -19.21 -11.47
CA ALA A 220 -8.76 -19.73 -12.82
C ALA A 220 -10.18 -19.83 -13.41
N ARG A 221 -10.39 -19.25 -14.61
CA ARG A 221 -11.71 -19.28 -15.26
C ARG A 221 -12.31 -20.68 -15.14
N PRO A 222 -13.61 -20.82 -14.84
CA PRO A 222 -14.27 -22.11 -14.82
C PRO A 222 -13.86 -22.88 -16.07
N CYS A 223 -13.48 -24.15 -15.92
CA CYS A 223 -12.97 -24.95 -17.05
C CYS A 223 -13.92 -24.89 -18.26
N GLU A 224 -15.22 -24.81 -18.00
CA GLU A 224 -16.31 -24.68 -18.96
C GLU A 224 -16.17 -23.47 -19.91
N GLU A 225 -15.46 -22.43 -19.49
CA GLU A 225 -15.30 -21.19 -20.22
C GLU A 225 -14.01 -21.09 -21.04
N ALA A 226 -13.15 -22.12 -21.00
CA ALA A 226 -11.92 -22.15 -21.78
C ALA A 226 -12.25 -22.04 -23.29
N ALA A 227 -11.68 -21.03 -23.97
CA ALA A 227 -11.96 -20.74 -25.38
C ALA A 227 -11.39 -21.80 -26.34
N GLY A 228 -10.56 -22.71 -25.82
CA GLY A 228 -10.04 -23.84 -26.57
C GLY A 228 -9.17 -24.78 -25.74
N GLU A 229 -8.71 -25.84 -26.39
CA GLU A 229 -7.89 -26.89 -25.79
C GLU A 229 -6.61 -26.37 -25.12
N ALA A 230 -5.93 -25.41 -25.75
CA ALA A 230 -4.69 -24.84 -25.22
C ALA A 230 -4.91 -24.08 -23.89
N GLU A 231 -6.03 -23.36 -23.76
CA GLU A 231 -6.39 -22.66 -22.52
C GLU A 231 -6.81 -23.67 -21.44
N CYS A 232 -7.56 -24.71 -21.82
CA CYS A 232 -7.92 -25.80 -20.91
C CYS A 232 -6.69 -26.51 -20.33
N LEU A 233 -5.72 -26.85 -21.19
CA LEU A 233 -4.48 -27.53 -20.80
C LEU A 233 -3.53 -26.64 -19.97
N ALA A 234 -3.67 -25.32 -20.06
CA ALA A 234 -2.88 -24.38 -19.25
C ALA A 234 -3.35 -24.34 -17.78
N ASN A 235 -4.59 -24.77 -17.50
CA ASN A 235 -5.13 -24.84 -16.16
C ASN A 235 -5.02 -26.25 -15.59
N SER A 236 -4.17 -26.44 -14.58
CA SER A 236 -3.92 -27.75 -13.95
C SER A 236 -5.14 -28.37 -13.24
N THR A 237 -6.19 -27.57 -12.98
CA THR A 237 -7.45 -28.05 -12.40
C THR A 237 -8.47 -28.52 -13.44
N CYS A 238 -8.16 -28.34 -14.72
CA CYS A 238 -9.04 -28.66 -15.82
C CYS A 238 -8.59 -29.90 -16.61
N THR A 239 -9.57 -30.57 -17.20
CA THR A 239 -9.39 -31.72 -18.08
C THR A 239 -10.13 -31.48 -19.40
N PRO A 240 -9.42 -31.55 -20.54
CA PRO A 240 -10.06 -31.44 -21.85
C PRO A 240 -10.91 -32.68 -22.13
N LEU A 241 -12.12 -32.45 -22.59
CA LEU A 241 -13.04 -33.46 -23.09
C LEU A 241 -12.97 -33.47 -24.61
N TYR A 242 -12.78 -34.66 -25.18
CA TYR A 242 -12.72 -34.86 -26.63
C TYR A 242 -13.91 -35.67 -27.08
N VAL A 243 -14.46 -35.31 -28.25
CA VAL A 243 -15.38 -36.16 -28.99
C VAL A 243 -14.60 -36.84 -30.09
N GLY A 244 -14.63 -38.16 -30.10
CA GLY A 244 -13.99 -38.94 -31.14
C GLY A 244 -14.95 -39.26 -32.29
N SER A 245 -14.43 -39.32 -33.51
CA SER A 245 -15.14 -39.88 -34.66
C SER A 245 -14.40 -41.11 -35.21
N GLY A 246 -15.16 -42.03 -35.83
CA GLY A 246 -14.61 -43.32 -36.27
C GLY A 246 -14.17 -44.22 -35.11
N CYS A 247 -14.85 -44.13 -33.96
CA CYS A 247 -14.47 -44.92 -32.79
C CYS A 247 -14.84 -46.39 -32.92
N THR A 248 -13.88 -47.28 -32.69
CA THR A 248 -14.11 -48.71 -32.44
C THR A 248 -14.03 -48.93 -30.94
N CYS A 249 -15.14 -49.36 -30.33
CA CYS A 249 -15.22 -49.59 -28.90
C CYS A 249 -15.20 -51.10 -28.59
N THR A 250 -14.38 -51.48 -27.62
CA THR A 250 -14.44 -52.74 -26.89
C THR A 250 -15.20 -52.52 -25.57
N PRO A 251 -15.54 -53.58 -24.81
CA PRO A 251 -16.20 -53.44 -23.51
C PRO A 251 -15.42 -52.62 -22.47
N THR A 252 -14.11 -52.40 -22.69
CA THR A 252 -13.22 -51.71 -21.73
C THR A 252 -12.52 -50.48 -22.29
N SER A 253 -12.60 -50.20 -23.60
CA SER A 253 -11.92 -49.05 -24.21
C SER A 253 -12.50 -48.66 -25.57
N CYS A 254 -12.42 -47.38 -25.92
CA CYS A 254 -12.71 -46.88 -27.26
C CYS A 254 -11.46 -46.27 -27.90
N THR A 255 -11.13 -46.70 -29.11
CA THR A 255 -10.09 -46.08 -29.95
C THR A 255 -10.75 -45.38 -31.12
N CYS A 256 -10.45 -44.08 -31.30
CA CYS A 256 -11.06 -43.23 -32.32
C CYS A 256 -10.02 -42.82 -33.38
N THR A 257 -10.45 -42.72 -34.63
CA THR A 257 -9.59 -42.29 -35.75
C THR A 257 -9.23 -40.81 -35.64
N THR A 258 -10.19 -39.97 -35.21
CA THR A 258 -9.95 -38.56 -34.87
C THR A 258 -10.52 -38.26 -33.49
N ARG A 259 -9.89 -37.32 -32.79
CA ARG A 259 -10.34 -36.75 -31.52
C ARG A 259 -10.35 -35.25 -31.69
N ASP A 260 -11.54 -34.67 -31.68
CA ASP A 260 -11.72 -33.23 -31.75
C ASP A 260 -12.01 -32.73 -30.33
N TYR A 261 -11.33 -31.65 -29.93
CA TYR A 261 -11.62 -30.98 -28.67
C TYR A 261 -13.09 -30.55 -28.66
N PHE A 262 -13.80 -30.91 -27.60
CA PHE A 262 -15.22 -30.62 -27.45
C PHE A 262 -15.46 -29.55 -26.40
N SER A 263 -14.97 -29.77 -25.19
CA SER A 263 -15.13 -28.84 -24.08
C SER A 263 -14.05 -29.09 -23.03
N CYS A 264 -14.08 -28.30 -21.97
CA CYS A 264 -13.18 -28.44 -20.84
C CYS A 264 -14.01 -28.54 -19.56
N ALA A 265 -13.57 -29.39 -18.62
CA ALA A 265 -14.29 -29.68 -17.38
C ALA A 265 -13.33 -29.74 -16.20
N THR A 266 -13.82 -29.49 -14.99
CA THR A 266 -13.02 -29.63 -13.76
C THR A 266 -12.76 -31.11 -13.45
N ASN A 267 -11.56 -31.42 -12.96
CA ASN A 267 -11.18 -32.78 -12.51
C ASN A 267 -12.03 -33.32 -11.36
#